data_AF-A0A5C3Q5T5-F1
#
_entry.id   AF-A0A5C3Q5T5-F1
#
_cell.length_a   1.000
_cell.length_b   1.000
_cell.length_c   1.000
_cell.angle_alpha   90.00
_cell.angle_beta   90.00
_cell.angle_gamma   90.00
#
_symmetry.space_group_name_H-M   'P 1'
#
loop_
_entity.id
_entity.type
_entity.pdbx_description
1 polymer ?
#
loop_
_entity_poly.entity_id
_entity_poly.type
_entity_poly.pdbx_seq_one_letter_code
_entity_poly.pdbx_strand_id
1 'polypeptide(L)'
;MNHNFPREELTRSRILITEGTPKIPELCAAIERLQYLYSSLCSAVTKHSSFLAPINHLPNDILLIIFDFLHKDIYSGRYAMWSVSAVCKRWRGLSVSRAQLWTELTHPAYFGLEPTCMHHRVHLQLERIVGSNTC
;
A
#
# COMPACT_ATOMS: atom_id res chain seq x y z
N MET A 1 -31.86 43.86 22.35
CA MET A 1 -31.99 43.83 20.88
C MET A 1 -32.58 42.47 20.50
N ASN A 2 -33.89 42.43 20.23
CA ASN A 2 -34.60 41.21 19.85
C ASN A 2 -34.52 41.03 18.32
N HIS A 3 -33.72 40.08 17.85
CA HIS A 3 -33.76 39.64 16.45
C HIS A 3 -35.00 38.77 16.24
N ASN A 4 -36.13 39.40 15.90
CA ASN A 4 -37.31 38.70 15.45
C ASN A 4 -37.05 38.17 14.04
N PHE A 5 -36.58 36.93 13.94
CA PHE A 5 -36.30 36.28 12.66
C PHE A 5 -37.61 36.13 11.87
N PRO A 6 -37.69 36.57 10.60
CA PRO A 6 -38.92 36.49 9.82
C PRO A 6 -39.37 35.03 9.69
N ARG A 7 -40.62 34.72 10.09
CA ARG A 7 -41.18 33.35 10.03
C ARG A 7 -41.05 32.68 8.67
N GLU A 8 -41.07 33.47 7.60
CA GLU A 8 -40.91 33.00 6.23
C GLU A 8 -39.52 32.40 5.97
N GLU A 9 -38.49 33.00 6.56
CA GLU A 9 -37.11 32.57 6.41
C GLU A 9 -36.84 31.27 7.18
N LEU A 10 -37.45 31.14 8.37
CA LEU A 10 -37.48 29.87 9.12
C LEU A 10 -38.19 28.76 8.34
N THR A 11 -39.30 29.09 7.68
CA THR A 11 -40.07 28.11 6.89
C THR A 11 -39.29 27.64 5.67
N ARG A 12 -38.66 28.56 4.93
CA ARG A 12 -37.77 28.22 3.80
C ARG A 12 -36.59 27.36 4.23
N SER A 13 -35.95 27.73 5.34
CA SER A 13 -34.82 26.98 5.88
C SER A 13 -35.22 25.57 6.29
N ARG A 14 -36.41 25.41 6.88
CA ARG A 14 -36.94 24.10 7.29
C ARG A 14 -37.21 23.19 6.11
N ILE A 15 -37.80 23.73 5.04
CA ILE A 15 -38.07 22.99 3.79
C ILE A 15 -36.76 22.51 3.17
N LEU A 16 -35.77 23.40 3.04
CA LEU A 16 -34.45 23.08 2.51
C LEU A 16 -33.75 21.98 3.33
N ILE A 17 -33.82 22.05 4.65
CA ILE A 17 -33.27 21.01 5.52
C ILE A 17 -34.02 19.70 5.26
N THR A 18 -35.36 19.68 5.32
CA THR A 18 -36.13 18.44 5.12
C THR A 18 -35.89 17.79 3.76
N GLU A 19 -35.67 18.57 2.70
CA GLU A 19 -35.34 18.04 1.37
C GLU A 19 -33.87 17.65 1.22
N GLY A 20 -32.96 18.38 1.86
CA GLY A 20 -31.52 18.17 1.76
C GLY A 20 -31.01 17.03 2.63
N THR A 21 -31.56 16.87 3.84
CA THR A 21 -31.12 15.83 4.80
C THR A 21 -31.12 14.41 4.22
N PRO A 22 -32.16 13.95 3.46
CA PRO A 22 -32.15 12.61 2.86
C PRO A 22 -31.24 12.48 1.64
N LYS A 23 -30.93 13.58 0.93
CA LYS A 23 -30.03 13.56 -0.23
C LYS A 23 -28.56 13.40 0.18
N ILE A 24 -28.18 13.86 1.37
CA ILE A 24 -26.81 13.72 1.90
C ILE A 24 -26.36 12.26 2.00
N PRO A 25 -27.07 11.34 2.69
CA PRO A 25 -26.66 9.95 2.76
C PRO A 25 -26.71 9.24 1.40
N GLU A 26 -27.61 9.64 0.50
CA GLU A 26 -27.65 9.14 -0.88
C GLU A 26 -26.37 9.52 -1.66
N LEU A 27 -25.94 10.78 -1.57
CA LEU A 27 -24.69 11.24 -2.16
C LEU A 27 -23.48 10.56 -1.52
N CYS A 28 -23.47 10.37 -0.20
CA CYS A 28 -22.39 9.64 0.49
C CYS A 28 -22.30 8.19 -0.02
N ALA A 29 -23.42 7.47 -0.11
CA ALA A 29 -23.44 6.10 -0.62
C ALA A 29 -22.98 6.02 -2.08
N ALA A 30 -23.34 7.01 -2.91
CA ALA A 30 -22.86 7.10 -4.29
C ALA A 30 -21.33 7.33 -4.34
N ILE A 31 -20.79 8.20 -3.48
CA ILE A 31 -19.35 8.44 -3.37
C ILE A 31 -18.62 7.17 -2.93
N GLU A 32 -19.09 6.48 -1.89
CA GLU A 32 -18.51 5.24 -1.40
C GLU A 32 -18.49 4.16 -2.49
N ARG A 33 -19.60 4.04 -3.23
CA ARG A 33 -19.69 3.12 -4.37
C ARG A 33 -18.67 3.47 -5.46
N LEU A 34 -18.54 4.74 -5.81
CA LEU A 34 -17.56 5.19 -6.81
C LEU A 34 -16.12 4.94 -6.33
N GLN A 35 -15.82 5.21 -5.06
CA GLN A 35 -14.52 4.92 -4.47
C GLN A 35 -14.18 3.43 -4.50
N TYR A 36 -15.17 2.58 -4.18
CA TYR A 36 -15.02 1.13 -4.29
C TYR A 36 -14.73 0.69 -5.73
N LEU A 37 -15.51 1.18 -6.70
CA LEU A 37 -15.31 0.85 -8.12
C LEU A 37 -13.95 1.32 -8.62
N TYR A 38 -13.54 2.53 -8.26
CA TYR A 38 -12.21 3.07 -8.58
C TYR A 38 -11.09 2.19 -8.02
N SER A 39 -11.16 1.83 -6.73
CA SER A 39 -10.18 0.96 -6.08
C SER A 39 -10.09 -0.42 -6.75
N SER A 40 -11.23 -1.01 -7.08
CA SER A 40 -11.31 -2.29 -7.79
C SER A 40 -10.66 -2.21 -9.17
N LEU A 41 -10.96 -1.16 -9.94
CA LEU A 41 -10.37 -0.95 -11.27
C LEU A 41 -8.87 -0.71 -11.19
N CYS A 42 -8.40 0.14 -10.27
CA CYS A 42 -6.98 0.36 -10.03
C CYS A 42 -6.25 -0.93 -9.68
N SER A 43 -6.86 -1.79 -8.85
CA SER A 43 -6.31 -3.11 -8.51
C SER A 43 -6.19 -4.01 -9.74
N ALA A 44 -7.23 -4.08 -10.56
CA ALA A 44 -7.21 -4.86 -11.81
C ALA A 44 -6.13 -4.35 -12.78
N VAL A 45 -6.08 -3.04 -13.02
CA VAL A 45 -5.06 -2.42 -13.89
C VAL A 45 -3.66 -2.71 -13.37
N THR A 46 -3.41 -2.55 -12.06
CA THR A 46 -2.11 -2.81 -11.44
C THR A 46 -1.70 -4.29 -11.58
N LYS A 47 -2.65 -5.21 -11.43
CA LYS A 47 -2.40 -6.65 -11.60
C LYS A 47 -2.02 -6.99 -13.04
N HIS A 48 -2.74 -6.44 -14.01
CA HIS A 48 -2.48 -6.68 -15.43
C HIS A 48 -1.20 -5.97 -15.91
N SER A 49 -0.95 -4.73 -15.48
CA SER A 49 0.29 -4.02 -15.80
C SER A 49 1.51 -4.72 -15.24
N SER A 50 1.41 -5.27 -14.03
CA SER A 50 2.45 -6.13 -13.46
C SER A 50 2.69 -7.34 -14.37
N PHE A 51 1.65 -8.04 -14.83
CA PHE A 51 1.82 -9.20 -15.72
C PHE A 51 2.54 -8.87 -17.02
N LEU A 52 2.33 -7.66 -17.56
CA LEU A 52 2.96 -7.19 -18.79
C LEU A 52 4.38 -6.64 -18.59
N ALA A 53 4.81 -6.43 -17.34
CA ALA A 53 6.14 -5.89 -17.08
C ALA A 53 7.22 -6.89 -17.54
N PRO A 54 8.17 -6.48 -18.42
CA PRO A 54 9.20 -7.37 -18.96
C PRO A 54 9.96 -8.17 -17.90
N ILE A 55 10.19 -7.54 -16.73
CA ILE A 55 10.88 -8.14 -15.60
C ILE A 55 10.18 -9.37 -15.01
N ASN A 56 8.85 -9.49 -15.17
CA ASN A 56 8.09 -10.65 -14.72
C ASN A 56 8.19 -11.85 -15.66
N HIS A 57 8.72 -11.67 -16.87
CA HIS A 57 9.00 -12.76 -17.80
C HIS A 57 10.43 -13.32 -17.67
N LEU A 58 11.30 -12.65 -16.91
CA LEU A 58 12.65 -13.14 -16.67
C LEU A 58 12.63 -14.46 -15.89
N PRO A 59 13.56 -15.40 -16.14
CA PRO A 59 13.76 -16.57 -15.28
C PRO A 59 14.15 -16.18 -13.85
N ASN A 60 13.92 -17.10 -12.90
CA ASN A 60 14.28 -16.89 -11.49
C ASN A 60 15.78 -16.61 -11.31
N ASP A 61 16.64 -17.30 -12.05
CA ASP A 61 18.09 -17.14 -11.94
C ASP A 61 18.55 -15.74 -12.36
N ILE A 62 17.93 -15.17 -13.40
CA ILE A 62 18.22 -13.81 -13.85
C ILE A 62 17.78 -12.79 -12.79
N LEU A 63 16.61 -12.97 -12.18
CA LEU A 63 16.17 -12.12 -11.08
C LEU A 63 17.12 -12.19 -9.88
N LEU A 64 17.63 -13.37 -9.55
CA LEU A 64 18.59 -13.54 -8.47
C LEU A 64 19.93 -12.87 -8.78
N ILE A 65 20.40 -12.91 -10.03
CA ILE A 65 21.58 -12.15 -10.47
C ILE A 65 21.35 -10.65 -10.28
N ILE A 66 20.18 -10.13 -10.67
CA ILE A 66 19.82 -8.72 -10.45
C ILE A 66 19.83 -8.39 -8.95
N PHE A 67 19.29 -9.27 -8.11
CA PHE A 67 19.29 -9.06 -6.65
C PHE A 67 20.71 -9.06 -6.07
N ASP A 68 21.60 -9.93 -6.56
CA ASP A 68 23.02 -9.94 -6.16
C ASP A 68 23.71 -8.62 -6.55
N PHE A 69 23.42 -8.07 -7.74
CA PHE A 69 23.95 -6.77 -8.16
C PHE A 69 23.42 -5.64 -7.27
N LEU A 70 22.12 -5.64 -6.97
CA LEU A 70 21.51 -4.65 -6.07
C LEU A 70 22.08 -4.74 -4.66
N HIS A 71 22.30 -5.94 -4.15
CA HIS A 71 22.89 -6.16 -2.82
C HIS A 71 24.32 -5.61 -2.72
N LYS A 72 25.13 -5.79 -3.78
CA LYS A 72 26.52 -5.35 -3.84
C LYS A 72 26.69 -3.85 -4.16
N ASP A 73 25.62 -3.17 -4.57
CA ASP A 73 25.68 -1.74 -4.82
C ASP A 73 25.87 -0.96 -3.52
N ILE A 74 26.95 -0.20 -3.44
CA ILE A 74 27.40 0.54 -2.25
C ILE A 74 26.39 1.63 -1.85
N TYR A 75 25.63 2.15 -2.81
CA TYR A 75 24.66 3.23 -2.58
C TYR A 75 23.28 2.72 -2.15
N SER A 76 22.88 1.54 -2.62
CA SER A 76 21.51 1.03 -2.43
C SER A 76 21.41 -0.30 -1.66
N GLY A 77 22.49 -1.08 -1.61
CA GLY A 77 22.49 -2.48 -1.16
C GLY A 77 21.97 -2.70 0.25
N ARG A 78 22.19 -1.72 1.13
CA ARG A 78 21.74 -1.73 2.52
C ARG A 78 20.22 -1.75 2.68
N TYR A 79 19.48 -1.14 1.76
CA TYR A 79 18.01 -1.05 1.79
C TYR A 79 17.33 -1.75 0.61
N ALA A 80 18.12 -2.18 -0.38
CA ALA A 80 17.63 -2.78 -1.61
C ALA A 80 16.79 -4.02 -1.30
N MET A 81 17.22 -4.90 -0.40
CA MET A 81 16.49 -6.15 -0.13
C MET A 81 15.15 -5.95 0.57
N TRP A 82 15.02 -4.91 1.39
CA TRP A 82 13.72 -4.49 1.95
C TRP A 82 12.75 -4.02 0.88
N SER A 83 13.26 -3.39 -0.18
CA SER A 83 12.46 -2.90 -1.30
C SER A 83 12.11 -4.06 -2.26
N VAL A 84 13.09 -4.89 -2.61
CA VAL A 84 12.94 -6.08 -3.46
C VAL A 84 11.89 -7.04 -2.89
N SER A 85 11.95 -7.34 -1.60
CA SER A 85 10.99 -8.24 -0.93
C SER A 85 9.57 -7.67 -0.80
N ALA A 86 9.39 -6.37 -1.03
CA ALA A 86 8.11 -5.67 -1.01
C ALA A 86 7.42 -5.63 -2.39
N VAL A 87 8.14 -5.85 -3.49
CA VAL A 87 7.61 -5.69 -4.87
C VAL A 87 6.43 -6.64 -5.14
N CYS A 88 6.65 -7.95 -5.05
CA CYS A 88 5.60 -8.94 -5.27
C CYS A 88 5.91 -10.27 -4.58
N LYS A 89 4.96 -11.22 -4.57
CA LYS A 89 5.14 -12.54 -3.95
C LYS A 89 6.34 -13.31 -4.53
N ARG A 90 6.54 -13.25 -5.86
CA ARG A 90 7.64 -13.94 -6.55
C ARG A 90 9.01 -13.39 -6.13
N TRP A 91 9.18 -12.07 -6.17
CA TRP A 91 10.42 -11.43 -5.78
C TRP A 91 10.77 -11.69 -4.32
N ARG A 92 9.75 -11.68 -3.45
CA ARG A 92 9.91 -12.05 -2.05
C ARG A 92 10.43 -13.47 -1.90
N GLY A 93 9.76 -14.45 -2.50
CA GLY A 93 10.16 -15.86 -2.42
C GLY A 93 11.62 -16.06 -2.87
N LEU A 94 12.00 -15.43 -3.97
CA LEU A 94 13.38 -15.46 -4.46
C LEU A 94 14.36 -14.77 -3.51
N SER A 95 14.05 -13.57 -3.02
CA SER A 95 14.92 -12.83 -2.09
C SER A 95 15.15 -13.59 -0.79
N VAL A 96 14.14 -14.28 -0.27
CA VAL A 96 14.22 -15.04 0.99
C VAL A 96 14.91 -16.39 0.78
N SER A 97 14.78 -17.00 -0.40
CA SER A 97 15.45 -18.26 -0.73
C SER A 97 16.98 -18.18 -0.70
N ARG A 98 17.55 -16.97 -0.84
CA ARG A 98 19.00 -16.73 -0.73
C ARG A 98 19.33 -15.95 0.52
N ALA A 99 19.70 -16.66 1.59
CA ALA A 99 20.14 -16.05 2.85
C ALA A 99 21.30 -15.06 2.69
N GLN A 100 22.18 -15.27 1.69
CA GLN A 100 23.30 -14.37 1.36
C GLN A 100 22.87 -12.95 1.02
N LEU A 101 21.64 -12.74 0.51
CA LEU A 101 21.13 -11.39 0.24
C LEU A 101 20.83 -10.61 1.53
N TRP A 102 20.67 -11.31 2.66
CA TRP A 102 20.28 -10.74 3.95
C TRP A 102 21.44 -10.70 4.96
N THR A 103 22.67 -10.99 4.55
CA THR A 103 23.83 -11.00 5.46
C THR A 103 24.24 -9.60 5.91
N GLU A 104 24.00 -8.58 5.07
CA GLU A 104 24.33 -7.18 5.37
C GLU A 104 23.05 -6.33 5.49
N LEU A 105 22.32 -6.54 6.59
CA LEU A 105 21.14 -5.74 6.89
C LEU A 105 21.55 -4.46 7.59
N THR A 106 21.43 -3.34 6.88
CA THR A 106 21.55 -2.01 7.49
C THR A 106 20.17 -1.37 7.53
N HIS A 107 19.84 -0.71 8.63
CA HIS A 107 18.50 -0.16 8.86
C HIS A 107 18.42 1.30 8.39
N PRO A 108 17.32 1.75 7.74
CA PRO A 108 17.13 3.18 7.42
C PRO A 108 17.10 4.11 8.64
N ALA A 109 17.11 3.56 9.85
CA ALA A 109 16.84 4.28 11.09
C ALA A 109 18.04 5.03 11.65
N TYR A 110 19.22 4.86 11.05
CA TYR A 110 20.36 5.70 11.39
C TYR A 110 20.17 7.17 10.97
N PHE A 111 19.07 7.50 10.27
CA PHE A 111 18.67 8.87 9.92
C PHE A 111 17.48 9.43 10.72
N GLY A 112 17.15 8.89 11.90
CA GLY A 112 16.36 9.61 12.91
C GLY A 112 14.83 9.63 12.75
N LEU A 113 14.21 8.62 12.12
CA LEU A 113 12.75 8.47 12.06
C LEU A 113 12.26 7.35 12.99
N GLU A 114 11.07 7.55 13.56
CA GLU A 114 10.53 6.89 14.76
C GLU A 114 10.52 5.34 14.73
N PRO A 115 10.81 4.65 15.86
CA PRO A 115 11.03 3.18 15.89
C PRO A 115 9.80 2.28 15.67
N THR A 116 8.57 2.81 15.77
CA THR A 116 7.34 2.01 15.93
C THR A 116 6.89 1.30 14.65
N CYS A 117 7.09 1.87 13.47
CA CYS A 117 6.71 1.22 12.21
C CYS A 117 7.65 0.05 11.82
N MET A 118 8.80 -0.05 12.48
CA MET A 118 9.94 -0.85 12.03
C MET A 118 9.94 -2.27 12.58
N HIS A 119 9.57 -2.42 13.86
CA HIS A 119 9.34 -3.73 14.47
C HIS A 119 8.27 -4.50 13.67
N HIS A 120 7.24 -3.81 13.19
CA HIS A 120 6.22 -4.40 12.33
C HIS A 120 6.81 -4.96 11.02
N ARG A 121 7.74 -4.27 10.34
CA ARG A 121 8.29 -4.77 9.07
C ARG A 121 9.20 -5.99 9.23
N VAL A 122 9.99 -6.03 10.29
CA VAL A 122 10.84 -7.20 10.62
C VAL A 122 9.97 -8.39 11.03
N HIS A 123 9.01 -8.19 11.93
CA HIS A 123 8.04 -9.22 12.31
C HIS A 123 7.25 -9.73 11.12
N LEU A 124 6.77 -8.84 10.26
CA LEU A 124 6.10 -9.24 9.03
C LEU A 124 6.99 -10.12 8.15
N GLN A 125 8.29 -9.87 8.03
CA GLN A 125 9.16 -10.75 7.24
C GLN A 125 9.41 -12.09 7.94
N LEU A 126 9.58 -12.11 9.27
CA LEU A 126 9.78 -13.33 10.05
C LEU A 126 8.54 -14.23 10.06
N GLU A 127 7.36 -13.69 10.33
CA GLU A 127 6.08 -14.41 10.27
C GLU A 127 5.82 -14.99 8.87
N ARG A 128 6.24 -14.28 7.82
CA ARG A 128 6.06 -14.71 6.42
C ARG A 128 7.04 -15.80 5.98
N ILE A 129 8.19 -15.95 6.64
CA ILE A 129 9.11 -17.08 6.44
C ILE A 129 8.52 -18.36 7.04
N VAL A 130 7.94 -18.27 8.25
CA VAL A 130 7.36 -19.42 8.95
C VAL A 130 6.17 -20.02 8.17
N GLY A 131 5.34 -19.20 7.52
CA GLY A 131 4.22 -19.66 6.70
C GLY A 131 4.57 -20.28 5.34
N SER A 132 5.83 -20.24 4.90
CA SER A 132 6.28 -20.85 3.64
C SER A 132 6.84 -22.27 3.80
N ASN A 133 7.02 -22.74 5.03
CA ASN A 133 7.54 -24.09 5.35
C ASN A 133 6.43 -25.12 5.60
N THR A 134 5.16 -24.76 5.39
CA THR A 134 4.01 -25.67 5.45
C THR A 134 3.39 -25.82 4.07
N CYS A 135 4.05 -26.59 3.20
CA CYS A 135 3.51 -27.26 2.02
C CYS A 135 4.33 -28.52 1.78
#